data_AF-A0AAU8DMZ3-F1
#
_entry.id   AF-A0AAU8DMZ3-F1
#
_cell.length_a   1.000
_cell.length_b   1.000
_cell.length_c   1.000
_cell.angle_alpha   90.00
_cell.angle_beta   90.00
_cell.angle_gamma   90.00
#
_symmetry.space_group_name_H-M   'P 1'
#
loop_
_entity.id
_entity.type
_entity.pdbx_description
1 polymer ?
#
loop_
_entity_poly.entity_id
_entity_poly.type
_entity_poly.pdbx_seq_one_letter_code
_entity_poly.pdbx_strand_id
1 'polypeptide(L)'
;MGIEHREVVDASTDTVWQWMARSGAFHRLVPPWQPMTLVQETSSLRDGTAKLKIGGLPWTAQHQPDGYVEGEQFVDQLTSFPLRLVSPWKHTHRFEAVGAGCAVLDHVQTPAPEAFLRSNFRYRGAQLRGDLAAHARWSQKALTVAVTGSSGLIGTQLCALLSTGGHRVIKLVRGEPSGDGERRWNPDAPAVDLLAGVDAVVHLAGASIAGRFTDAHKKAVLDSRVGPTKKLAERAAQQGVSAFVSSSAIGYYGADRGDEVLSESSAPGDDFLAEVVTQWEQEAEAAGTECTRVVQVRTGIVVTPDGGFLKQLRPLFALGVGGRLGSGEQWLSWIGIDDMLDIYLRAIVDDAVEGPVNAVAPNPVRNSEFTKVLGSVMHRPTLVPTPAFGPRLLLGEEGSKALAEASQRVDAGRLTELAHPFRHTELDATLRHVLGKG
;
A
#
# COMPACT_ATOMS: atom_id res chain seq x y z
N MET A 1 -25.71 24.69 7.27
CA MET A 1 -24.31 25.12 7.36
C MET A 1 -23.49 23.96 6.80
N GLY A 2 -22.79 24.16 5.69
CA GLY A 2 -22.00 23.13 5.01
C GLY A 2 -20.51 23.43 5.14
N ILE A 3 -19.69 22.40 5.01
CA ILE A 3 -18.23 22.51 5.02
C ILE A 3 -17.77 22.49 3.56
N GLU A 4 -16.95 23.45 3.19
CA GLU A 4 -16.40 23.58 1.84
C GLU A 4 -14.90 23.35 1.84
N HIS A 5 -14.44 22.59 0.85
CA HIS A 5 -13.03 22.39 0.58
C HIS A 5 -12.79 22.51 -0.92
N ARG A 6 -11.65 23.11 -1.28
CA ARG A 6 -11.23 23.27 -2.66
C ARG A 6 -9.77 22.87 -2.79
N GLU A 7 -9.50 21.95 -3.69
CA GLU A 7 -8.17 21.45 -4.03
C GLU A 7 -7.93 21.66 -5.53
N VAL A 8 -6.71 22.02 -5.94
CA VAL A 8 -6.36 22.15 -7.37
C VAL A 8 -5.30 21.10 -7.71
N VAL A 9 -5.58 20.30 -8.72
CA VAL A 9 -4.67 19.26 -9.22
C VAL A 9 -4.22 19.56 -10.64
N ASP A 10 -2.99 19.17 -10.95
CA ASP A 10 -2.35 19.37 -12.25
C ASP A 10 -2.72 18.23 -13.22
N ALA A 11 -4.02 18.11 -13.48
CA ALA A 11 -4.60 17.17 -14.43
C ALA A 11 -5.91 17.76 -14.98
N SER A 12 -6.26 17.42 -16.22
CA SER A 12 -7.49 17.92 -16.84
C SER A 12 -8.73 17.43 -16.08
N THR A 13 -9.82 18.19 -16.16
CA THR A 13 -11.10 17.83 -15.54
C THR A 13 -11.57 16.44 -15.97
N ASP A 14 -11.42 16.08 -17.25
CA ASP A 14 -11.74 14.74 -17.75
C ASP A 14 -10.86 13.66 -17.10
N THR A 15 -9.54 13.87 -16.98
CA THR A 15 -8.66 12.91 -16.32
C THR A 15 -9.04 12.69 -14.86
N VAL A 16 -9.34 13.77 -14.13
CA VAL A 16 -9.79 13.69 -12.73
C VAL A 16 -11.14 12.99 -12.63
N TRP A 17 -12.09 13.29 -13.52
CA TRP A 17 -13.39 12.65 -13.57
C TRP A 17 -13.28 11.15 -13.82
N GLN A 18 -12.51 10.74 -14.83
CA GLN A 18 -12.29 9.33 -15.15
C GLN A 18 -11.60 8.59 -13.98
N TRP A 19 -10.65 9.24 -13.30
CA TRP A 19 -10.03 8.68 -12.10
C TRP A 19 -11.06 8.42 -11.00
N MET A 20 -11.95 9.39 -10.73
CA MET A 20 -13.01 9.26 -9.72
C MET A 20 -14.05 8.19 -10.07
N ALA A 21 -14.32 7.99 -11.37
CA ALA A 21 -15.30 7.03 -11.85
C ALA A 21 -14.80 5.58 -11.86
N ARG A 22 -13.50 5.34 -11.79
CA ARG A 22 -12.89 4.01 -11.83
C ARG A 22 -12.96 3.31 -10.47
N SER A 23 -13.03 1.99 -10.51
CA SER A 23 -12.93 1.17 -9.30
C SER A 23 -11.59 1.37 -8.60
N GLY A 24 -11.60 1.29 -7.27
CA GLY A 24 -10.46 1.59 -6.43
C GLY A 24 -10.33 3.06 -6.02
N ALA A 25 -10.99 4.01 -6.70
CA ALA A 25 -10.93 5.43 -6.32
C ALA A 25 -11.35 5.64 -4.86
N PHE A 26 -12.38 4.91 -4.41
CA PHE A 26 -12.80 4.96 -3.03
C PHE A 26 -11.72 4.42 -2.08
N HIS A 27 -11.11 3.27 -2.42
CA HIS A 27 -10.03 2.68 -1.62
C HIS A 27 -8.82 3.61 -1.45
N ARG A 28 -8.49 4.40 -2.46
CA ARG A 28 -7.39 5.38 -2.39
C ARG A 28 -7.79 6.57 -1.52
N LEU A 29 -9.00 7.10 -1.67
CA LEU A 29 -9.45 8.31 -0.99
C LEU A 29 -9.91 8.13 0.48
N VAL A 30 -10.06 6.90 0.96
CA VAL A 30 -10.39 6.65 2.37
C VAL A 30 -9.17 6.95 3.24
N PRO A 31 -9.27 7.88 4.20
CA PRO A 31 -8.17 8.16 5.11
C PRO A 31 -7.85 6.94 5.99
N PRO A 32 -6.61 6.45 6.00
CA PRO A 32 -6.27 5.14 6.58
C PRO A 32 -6.29 5.15 8.11
N TRP A 33 -6.29 6.33 8.75
CA TRP A 33 -6.41 6.42 10.21
C TRP A 33 -7.84 6.23 10.72
N GLN A 34 -8.85 6.30 9.84
CA GLN A 34 -10.25 6.17 10.21
C GLN A 34 -10.63 4.70 10.39
N PRO A 35 -11.54 4.37 11.33
CA PRO A 35 -11.99 2.99 11.54
C PRO A 35 -13.03 2.59 10.50
N MET A 36 -12.72 2.80 9.21
CA MET A 36 -13.61 2.57 8.09
C MET A 36 -13.23 1.27 7.37
N THR A 37 -14.23 0.45 7.09
CA THR A 37 -14.06 -0.78 6.30
C THR A 37 -14.99 -0.73 5.12
N LEU A 38 -14.44 -0.76 3.90
CA LEU A 38 -15.23 -0.87 2.68
C LEU A 38 -15.81 -2.28 2.58
N VAL A 39 -17.13 -2.39 2.45
CA VAL A 39 -17.86 -3.65 2.23
C VAL A 39 -18.23 -3.80 0.76
N GLN A 40 -18.65 -2.70 0.13
CA GLN A 40 -19.00 -2.65 -1.28
C GLN A 40 -18.65 -1.27 -1.82
N GLU A 41 -17.82 -1.21 -2.86
CA GLU A 41 -17.56 0.01 -3.61
C GLU A 41 -18.73 0.31 -4.55
N THR A 42 -18.91 1.58 -4.86
CA THR A 42 -19.91 2.03 -5.83
C THR A 42 -19.50 1.63 -7.26
N SER A 43 -20.47 1.20 -8.06
CA SER A 43 -20.27 0.87 -9.48
C SER A 43 -20.57 2.04 -10.42
N SER A 44 -21.11 3.15 -9.89
CA SER A 44 -21.62 4.27 -10.69
C SER A 44 -21.61 5.55 -9.85
N LEU A 45 -21.05 6.62 -10.38
CA LEU A 45 -21.12 7.96 -9.77
C LEU A 45 -22.52 8.58 -9.84
N ARG A 46 -23.41 8.09 -10.73
CA ARG A 46 -24.76 8.60 -10.91
C ARG A 46 -25.73 8.07 -9.85
N ASP A 47 -25.72 6.77 -9.62
CA ASP A 47 -26.78 6.05 -8.91
C ASP A 47 -26.29 4.81 -8.13
N GLY A 48 -24.96 4.61 -8.04
CA GLY A 48 -24.39 3.50 -7.30
C GLY A 48 -24.48 3.66 -5.78
N THR A 49 -24.29 2.55 -5.08
CA THR A 49 -24.29 2.50 -3.61
C THR A 49 -22.92 2.09 -3.10
N ALA A 50 -22.37 2.84 -2.15
CA ALA A 50 -21.20 2.44 -1.37
C ALA A 50 -21.64 1.96 0.02
N LYS A 51 -21.21 0.77 0.43
CA LYS A 51 -21.48 0.21 1.76
C LYS A 51 -20.19 0.11 2.55
N LEU A 52 -20.18 0.72 3.73
CA LEU A 52 -19.05 0.76 4.65
C LEU A 52 -19.48 0.26 6.03
N LYS A 53 -18.48 -0.01 6.86
CA LYS A 53 -18.61 -0.06 8.32
C LYS A 53 -17.74 1.02 8.92
N ILE A 54 -18.27 1.81 9.85
CA ILE A 54 -17.50 2.77 10.65
C ILE A 54 -17.55 2.29 12.10
N GLY A 55 -16.40 1.91 12.67
CA GLY A 55 -16.36 1.33 14.02
C GLY A 55 -17.23 0.07 14.15
N GLY A 56 -17.41 -0.69 13.07
CA GLY A 56 -18.27 -1.87 13.00
C GLY A 56 -19.74 -1.60 12.66
N LEU A 57 -20.20 -0.35 12.72
CA LEU A 57 -21.60 0.03 12.42
C LEU A 57 -21.81 0.27 10.92
N PRO A 58 -22.93 -0.18 10.32
CA PRO A 58 -23.21 0.04 8.91
C PRO A 58 -23.33 1.53 8.55
N TRP A 59 -22.57 1.95 7.54
CA TRP A 59 -22.63 3.28 6.95
C TRP A 59 -22.79 3.12 5.44
N THR A 60 -23.98 3.45 4.93
CA THR A 60 -24.30 3.25 3.50
C THR A 60 -24.52 4.61 2.86
N ALA A 61 -23.73 4.92 1.84
CA ALA A 61 -23.90 6.12 1.01
C ALA A 61 -24.50 5.73 -0.35
N GLN A 62 -25.46 6.53 -0.80
CA GLN A 62 -26.14 6.38 -2.08
C GLN A 62 -25.83 7.59 -2.96
N HIS A 63 -25.34 7.35 -4.17
CA HIS A 63 -25.23 8.40 -5.18
C HIS A 63 -26.60 8.82 -5.68
N GLN A 64 -26.75 10.13 -5.91
CA GLN A 64 -28.02 10.77 -6.19
C GLN A 64 -28.11 11.17 -7.68
N PRO A 65 -29.00 10.54 -8.47
CA PRO A 65 -29.15 10.84 -9.90
C PRO A 65 -29.47 12.30 -10.17
N ASP A 66 -30.30 12.93 -9.33
CA ASP A 66 -30.72 14.33 -9.47
C ASP A 66 -29.58 15.33 -9.19
N GLY A 67 -28.50 14.88 -8.55
CA GLY A 67 -27.30 15.68 -8.28
C GLY A 67 -26.15 15.39 -9.24
N TYR A 68 -26.36 14.52 -10.23
CA TYR A 68 -25.33 14.04 -11.15
C TYR A 68 -25.29 14.85 -12.45
N VAL A 69 -24.10 15.32 -12.81
CA VAL A 69 -23.79 15.93 -14.11
C VAL A 69 -22.49 15.29 -14.60
N GLU A 70 -22.57 14.59 -15.74
CA GLU A 70 -21.42 13.89 -16.33
C GLU A 70 -20.23 14.84 -16.53
N GLY A 71 -19.05 14.44 -16.06
CA GLY A 71 -17.83 15.25 -16.18
C GLY A 71 -17.70 16.40 -15.18
N GLU A 72 -18.76 16.74 -14.45
CA GLU A 72 -18.82 17.99 -13.67
C GLU A 72 -19.17 17.80 -12.20
N GLN A 73 -20.11 16.89 -11.88
CA GLN A 73 -20.61 16.77 -10.50
C GLN A 73 -21.21 15.41 -10.19
N PHE A 74 -20.99 14.93 -8.97
CA PHE A 74 -21.80 13.87 -8.38
C PHE A 74 -22.05 14.12 -6.89
N VAL A 75 -23.07 13.45 -6.33
CA VAL A 75 -23.52 13.68 -4.96
C VAL A 75 -23.74 12.34 -4.27
N ASP A 76 -23.17 12.14 -3.08
CA ASP A 76 -23.50 11.04 -2.19
C ASP A 76 -24.30 11.50 -0.96
N GLN A 77 -25.20 10.64 -0.49
CA GLN A 77 -25.99 10.85 0.73
C GLN A 77 -26.03 9.60 1.60
N LEU A 78 -25.92 9.79 2.92
CA LEU A 78 -26.06 8.70 3.88
C LEU A 78 -27.52 8.22 3.96
N THR A 79 -27.72 6.91 3.81
CA THR A 79 -29.04 6.28 3.83
C THR A 79 -29.24 5.28 4.99
N SER A 80 -28.17 4.82 5.64
CA SER A 80 -28.31 3.81 6.70
C SER A 80 -29.05 4.35 7.94
N PHE A 81 -30.02 3.56 8.43
CA PHE A 81 -30.79 3.84 9.65
C PHE A 81 -30.12 3.22 10.88
N PRO A 82 -30.21 3.83 12.08
CA PRO A 82 -30.80 5.14 12.40
C PRO A 82 -29.87 6.32 12.11
N LEU A 83 -28.64 6.07 11.65
CA LEU A 83 -27.58 7.08 11.55
C LEU A 83 -27.99 8.30 10.70
N ARG A 84 -28.73 8.10 9.60
CA ARG A 84 -29.22 9.20 8.76
C ARG A 84 -30.09 10.21 9.51
N LEU A 85 -30.77 9.79 10.59
CA LEU A 85 -31.65 10.68 11.37
C LEU A 85 -30.87 11.57 12.33
N VAL A 86 -29.79 11.04 12.91
CA VAL A 86 -29.01 11.72 13.96
C VAL A 86 -27.79 12.45 13.40
N SER A 87 -27.27 12.02 12.25
CA SER A 87 -26.11 12.59 11.59
C SER A 87 -26.29 12.56 10.08
N PRO A 88 -27.23 13.36 9.51
CA PRO A 88 -27.41 13.42 8.07
C PRO A 88 -26.10 13.83 7.39
N TRP A 89 -25.84 13.24 6.22
CA TRP A 89 -24.66 13.50 5.43
C TRP A 89 -25.07 13.62 3.97
N LYS A 90 -24.69 14.72 3.33
CA LYS A 90 -24.73 14.92 1.89
C LYS A 90 -23.42 15.55 1.44
N HIS A 91 -22.69 14.88 0.55
CA HIS A 91 -21.43 15.35 0.00
C HIS A 91 -21.59 15.56 -1.50
N THR A 92 -21.37 16.80 -1.94
CA THR A 92 -21.34 17.18 -3.35
C THR A 92 -19.90 17.33 -3.78
N HIS A 93 -19.50 16.62 -4.83
CA HIS A 93 -18.18 16.70 -5.47
C HIS A 93 -18.37 17.42 -6.79
N ARG A 94 -17.67 18.53 -7.02
CA ARG A 94 -17.71 19.28 -8.27
C ARG A 94 -16.30 19.43 -8.85
N PHE A 95 -16.22 19.41 -10.17
CA PHE A 95 -14.98 19.49 -10.94
C PHE A 95 -15.05 20.68 -11.88
N GLU A 96 -14.12 21.62 -11.74
CA GLU A 96 -14.08 22.85 -12.53
C GLU A 96 -12.70 23.01 -13.17
N ALA A 97 -12.65 23.35 -14.46
CA ALA A 97 -11.38 23.61 -15.14
C ALA A 97 -10.70 24.86 -14.58
N VAL A 98 -9.39 24.77 -14.29
CA VAL A 98 -8.57 25.90 -13.84
C VAL A 98 -7.24 25.89 -14.60
N GLY A 99 -7.16 26.71 -15.65
CA GLY A 99 -6.03 26.66 -16.59
C GLY A 99 -5.97 25.29 -17.28
N ALA A 100 -4.83 24.61 -17.19
CA ALA A 100 -4.67 23.22 -17.66
C ALA A 100 -5.08 22.16 -16.62
N GLY A 101 -5.31 22.58 -15.37
CA GLY A 101 -5.66 21.69 -14.26
C GLY A 101 -7.15 21.65 -13.94
N CYS A 102 -7.48 21.03 -12.82
CA CYS A 102 -8.84 20.87 -12.33
C CYS A 102 -8.92 21.28 -10.85
N ALA A 103 -9.90 22.12 -10.52
CA ALA A 103 -10.35 22.32 -9.15
C ALA A 103 -11.35 21.23 -8.78
N VAL A 104 -11.09 20.53 -7.68
CA VAL A 104 -12.02 19.61 -7.02
C VAL A 104 -12.62 20.35 -5.84
N LEU A 105 -13.94 20.54 -5.88
CA LEU A 105 -14.69 21.23 -4.84
C LEU A 105 -15.57 20.21 -4.10
N ASP A 106 -15.35 20.10 -2.80
CA ASP A 106 -16.14 19.29 -1.90
C ASP A 106 -17.05 20.20 -1.07
N HIS A 107 -18.37 19.98 -1.13
CA HIS A 107 -19.33 20.61 -0.23
C HIS A 107 -20.06 19.54 0.57
N VAL A 108 -19.80 19.49 1.89
CA VAL A 108 -20.39 18.50 2.81
C VAL A 108 -21.38 19.16 3.75
N GLN A 109 -22.63 18.72 3.67
CA GLN A 109 -23.69 19.08 4.60
C GLN A 109 -23.78 17.99 5.68
N THR A 110 -23.37 18.35 6.89
CA THR A 110 -23.29 17.45 8.04
C THR A 110 -23.36 18.26 9.35
N PRO A 111 -23.89 17.70 10.44
CA PRO A 111 -23.74 18.31 11.77
C PRO A 111 -22.33 18.15 12.35
N ALA A 112 -21.46 17.34 11.74
CA ALA A 112 -20.09 17.14 12.21
C ALA A 112 -19.28 18.45 12.11
N PRO A 113 -18.50 18.83 13.14
CA PRO A 113 -17.67 20.03 13.07
C PRO A 113 -16.59 19.94 11.97
N GLU A 114 -16.34 21.05 11.27
CA GLU A 114 -15.36 21.16 10.19
C GLU A 114 -13.96 20.65 10.57
N ALA A 115 -13.54 20.92 11.80
CA ALA A 115 -12.25 20.50 12.31
C ALA A 115 -12.03 18.97 12.21
N PHE A 116 -13.09 18.15 12.26
CA PHE A 116 -12.98 16.69 12.12
C PHE A 116 -12.84 16.22 10.66
N LEU A 117 -13.21 17.05 9.69
CA LEU A 117 -13.18 16.71 8.26
C LEU A 117 -11.99 17.34 7.54
N ARG A 118 -11.41 18.41 8.08
CA ARG A 118 -10.28 19.13 7.46
C ARG A 118 -9.10 18.21 7.13
N SER A 119 -8.74 17.28 8.02
CA SER A 119 -7.65 16.32 7.75
C SER A 119 -8.01 15.30 6.68
N ASN A 120 -9.28 14.87 6.62
CA ASN A 120 -9.75 13.94 5.60
C ASN A 120 -9.67 14.57 4.21
N PHE A 121 -10.11 15.82 4.06
CA PHE A 121 -10.01 16.55 2.80
C PHE A 121 -8.57 16.77 2.35
N ARG A 122 -7.69 17.17 3.28
CA ARG A 122 -6.25 17.31 2.97
C ARG A 122 -5.61 16.01 2.50
N TYR A 123 -5.94 14.88 3.15
CA TYR A 123 -5.49 13.57 2.69
C TYR A 123 -6.05 13.23 1.32
N ARG A 124 -7.36 13.40 1.08
CA ARG A 124 -7.98 13.15 -0.22
C ARG A 124 -7.32 13.94 -1.34
N GLY A 125 -7.07 15.23 -1.10
CA GLY A 125 -6.39 16.10 -2.06
C GLY A 125 -4.95 15.68 -2.34
N ALA A 126 -4.16 15.42 -1.29
CA ALA A 126 -2.78 14.94 -1.42
C ALA A 126 -2.71 13.57 -2.13
N GLN A 127 -3.62 12.66 -1.78
CA GLN A 127 -3.71 11.33 -2.35
C GLN A 127 -4.05 11.37 -3.85
N LEU A 128 -5.09 12.13 -4.21
CA LEU A 128 -5.49 12.33 -5.60
C LEU A 128 -4.34 12.91 -6.43
N ARG A 129 -3.66 13.95 -5.91
CA ARG A 129 -2.53 14.57 -6.59
C ARG A 129 -1.38 13.58 -6.80
N GLY A 130 -1.04 12.80 -5.78
CA GLY A 130 0.00 11.78 -5.85
C GLY A 130 -0.32 10.69 -6.87
N ASP A 131 -1.54 10.15 -6.83
CA ASP A 131 -1.97 9.08 -7.75
C ASP A 131 -2.01 9.59 -9.20
N LEU A 132 -2.56 10.78 -9.45
CA LEU A 132 -2.56 11.39 -10.79
C LEU A 132 -1.14 11.63 -11.31
N ALA A 133 -0.22 12.12 -10.46
CA ALA A 133 1.17 12.31 -10.84
C ALA A 133 1.90 10.99 -11.14
N ALA A 134 1.59 9.91 -10.41
CA ALA A 134 2.11 8.58 -10.70
C ALA A 134 1.58 8.04 -12.03
N HIS A 135 0.27 8.18 -12.29
CA HIS A 135 -0.35 7.76 -13.56
C HIS A 135 0.17 8.55 -14.76
N ALA A 136 0.35 9.86 -14.61
CA ALA A 136 0.95 10.71 -15.64
C ALA A 136 2.38 10.29 -15.99
N ARG A 137 3.09 9.58 -15.10
CA ARG A 137 4.44 9.05 -15.39
C ARG A 137 4.40 7.64 -15.95
N TRP A 138 3.56 6.77 -15.40
CA TRP A 138 3.70 5.32 -15.57
C TRP A 138 2.44 4.60 -16.07
N SER A 139 1.32 5.30 -16.30
CA SER A 139 0.08 4.70 -16.81
C SER A 139 -0.30 5.18 -18.21
N GLN A 140 0.71 5.46 -19.05
CA GLN A 140 0.52 5.95 -20.43
C GLN A 140 -0.15 4.94 -21.36
N LYS A 141 -0.05 3.65 -21.02
CA LYS A 141 -0.68 2.54 -21.74
C LYS A 141 -1.50 1.70 -20.76
N ALA A 142 -2.74 1.42 -21.11
CA ALA A 142 -3.56 0.47 -20.36
C ALA A 142 -2.98 -0.94 -20.52
N LEU A 143 -2.82 -1.63 -19.39
CA LEU A 143 -2.30 -3.00 -19.31
C LEU A 143 -3.27 -3.89 -18.56
N THR A 144 -3.21 -5.19 -18.81
CA THR A 144 -3.84 -6.21 -17.99
C THR A 144 -2.82 -6.77 -17.00
N VAL A 145 -3.01 -6.49 -15.72
CA VAL A 145 -2.08 -6.86 -14.65
C VAL A 145 -2.70 -7.91 -13.74
N ALA A 146 -2.07 -9.08 -13.63
CA ALA A 146 -2.49 -10.11 -12.70
C ALA A 146 -1.80 -9.94 -11.34
N VAL A 147 -2.56 -10.03 -10.23
CA VAL A 147 -2.04 -9.76 -8.89
C VAL A 147 -2.39 -10.90 -7.95
N THR A 148 -1.38 -11.60 -7.41
CA THR A 148 -1.57 -12.50 -6.25
C THR A 148 -1.53 -11.68 -4.95
N GLY A 149 -2.11 -12.19 -3.86
CA GLY A 149 -2.12 -11.45 -2.59
C GLY A 149 -2.92 -10.14 -2.65
N SER A 150 -3.84 -10.03 -3.60
CA SER A 150 -4.66 -8.85 -3.91
C SER A 150 -5.62 -8.43 -2.79
N SER A 151 -5.90 -9.30 -1.82
CA SER A 151 -6.67 -8.99 -0.60
C SER A 151 -5.80 -8.57 0.59
N GLY A 152 -4.47 -8.61 0.44
CA GLY A 152 -3.52 -8.18 1.47
C GLY A 152 -3.44 -6.67 1.59
N LEU A 153 -2.69 -6.19 2.58
CA LEU A 153 -2.46 -4.77 2.86
C LEU A 153 -1.97 -4.01 1.62
N ILE A 154 -0.90 -4.53 0.99
CA ILE A 154 -0.29 -3.94 -0.21
C ILE A 154 -1.16 -4.18 -1.43
N GLY A 155 -1.58 -5.44 -1.63
CA GLY A 155 -2.34 -5.85 -2.82
C GLY A 155 -3.64 -5.07 -3.01
N THR A 156 -4.38 -4.79 -1.92
CA THR A 156 -5.63 -4.03 -2.00
C THR A 156 -5.40 -2.63 -2.55
N GLN A 157 -4.39 -1.93 -2.02
CA GLN A 157 -4.05 -0.57 -2.43
C GLN A 157 -3.39 -0.53 -3.81
N LEU A 158 -2.58 -1.53 -4.15
CA LEU A 158 -1.98 -1.65 -5.49
C LEU A 158 -3.03 -1.90 -6.57
N CYS A 159 -3.97 -2.82 -6.34
CA CYS A 159 -5.09 -3.04 -7.26
C CYS A 159 -5.90 -1.75 -7.46
N ALA A 160 -6.14 -0.99 -6.39
CA ALA A 160 -6.84 0.29 -6.48
C ALA A 160 -6.06 1.34 -7.28
N LEU A 161 -4.75 1.47 -7.06
CA LEU A 161 -3.89 2.35 -7.84
C LEU A 161 -3.89 1.95 -9.33
N LEU A 162 -3.70 0.67 -9.63
CA LEU A 162 -3.70 0.18 -11.01
C LEU A 162 -5.03 0.43 -11.73
N SER A 163 -6.16 0.10 -11.09
CA SER A 163 -7.48 0.31 -11.67
C SER A 163 -7.79 1.79 -11.92
N THR A 164 -7.45 2.68 -10.97
CA THR A 164 -7.66 4.12 -11.14
C THR A 164 -6.76 4.74 -12.22
N GLY A 165 -5.59 4.15 -12.46
CA GLY A 165 -4.72 4.45 -13.60
C GLY A 165 -5.23 3.94 -14.96
N GLY A 166 -6.34 3.19 -14.99
CA GLY A 166 -6.93 2.64 -16.22
C GLY A 166 -6.40 1.26 -16.62
N HIS A 167 -5.58 0.61 -15.79
CA HIS A 167 -5.18 -0.78 -16.01
C HIS A 167 -6.33 -1.73 -15.67
N ARG A 168 -6.41 -2.86 -16.37
CA ARG A 168 -7.30 -3.97 -16.01
C ARG A 168 -6.60 -4.86 -14.98
N VAL A 169 -7.15 -4.99 -13.79
CA VAL A 169 -6.60 -5.88 -12.75
C VAL A 169 -7.28 -7.25 -12.78
N ILE A 170 -6.49 -8.31 -12.81
CA ILE A 170 -6.95 -9.70 -12.62
C ILE A 170 -6.44 -10.22 -11.28
N LYS A 171 -7.34 -10.40 -10.31
CA LYS A 171 -6.97 -10.89 -8.98
C LYS A 171 -6.80 -12.41 -9.02
N LEU A 172 -5.60 -12.89 -8.69
CA LEU A 172 -5.32 -14.31 -8.57
C LEU A 172 -5.63 -14.77 -7.13
N VAL A 173 -6.78 -15.40 -6.96
CA VAL A 173 -7.34 -15.77 -5.64
C VAL A 173 -7.21 -17.27 -5.40
N ARG A 174 -6.97 -17.68 -4.15
CA ARG A 174 -6.87 -19.11 -3.78
C ARG A 174 -8.23 -19.81 -3.62
N GLY A 175 -9.27 -19.03 -3.34
CA GLY A 175 -10.64 -19.51 -3.20
C GLY A 175 -11.40 -19.52 -4.53
N GLU A 176 -12.72 -19.66 -4.45
CA GLU A 176 -13.59 -19.55 -5.61
C GLU A 176 -13.66 -18.08 -6.10
N PRO A 177 -13.44 -17.81 -7.40
CA PRO A 177 -13.58 -16.48 -7.98
C PRO A 177 -14.99 -15.93 -7.81
N SER A 178 -15.09 -14.63 -7.50
CA SER A 178 -16.37 -13.93 -7.36
C SER A 178 -16.88 -13.26 -8.64
N GLY A 179 -16.10 -13.27 -9.73
CA GLY A 179 -16.47 -12.74 -11.05
C GLY A 179 -15.29 -12.65 -12.02
N ASP A 180 -15.51 -12.03 -13.18
CA ASP A 180 -14.57 -12.01 -14.32
C ASP A 180 -13.25 -11.25 -14.07
N GLY A 181 -13.19 -10.48 -12.97
CA GLY A 181 -11.97 -9.81 -12.50
C GLY A 181 -11.08 -10.70 -11.63
N GLU A 182 -11.46 -11.95 -11.37
CA GLU A 182 -10.72 -12.88 -10.53
C GLU A 182 -10.47 -14.20 -11.28
N ARG A 183 -9.30 -14.80 -11.04
CA ARG A 183 -8.97 -16.15 -11.51
C ARG A 183 -8.53 -17.01 -10.34
N ARG A 184 -8.98 -18.26 -10.32
CA ARG A 184 -8.57 -19.21 -9.30
C ARG A 184 -7.10 -19.58 -9.52
N TRP A 185 -6.29 -19.34 -8.51
CA TRP A 185 -4.87 -19.68 -8.48
C TRP A 185 -4.63 -20.76 -7.44
N ASN A 186 -4.19 -21.93 -7.92
CA ASN A 186 -3.60 -22.96 -7.09
C ASN A 186 -2.07 -22.76 -7.04
N PRO A 187 -1.49 -22.41 -5.87
CA PRO A 187 -0.05 -22.23 -5.71
C PRO A 187 0.78 -23.45 -6.11
N ASP A 188 0.22 -24.66 -5.94
CA ASP A 188 0.93 -25.90 -6.21
C ASP A 188 0.81 -26.36 -7.67
N ALA A 189 -0.20 -25.89 -8.39
CA ALA A 189 -0.44 -26.26 -9.77
C ALA A 189 -1.19 -25.14 -10.51
N PRO A 190 -0.50 -24.04 -10.89
CA PRO A 190 -1.11 -22.96 -11.65
C PRO A 190 -1.70 -23.48 -12.96
N ALA A 191 -2.95 -23.12 -13.24
CA ALA A 191 -3.64 -23.52 -14.47
C ALA A 191 -2.86 -23.12 -15.73
N VAL A 192 -3.01 -23.89 -16.81
CA VAL A 192 -2.26 -23.72 -18.06
C VAL A 192 -2.57 -22.41 -18.74
N ASP A 193 -3.75 -21.84 -18.53
CA ASP A 193 -4.27 -20.59 -19.09
C ASP A 193 -4.38 -19.47 -18.04
N LEU A 194 -3.78 -19.66 -16.85
CA LEU A 194 -3.94 -18.75 -15.70
C LEU A 194 -3.63 -17.28 -16.04
N LEU A 195 -2.64 -17.04 -16.91
CA LEU A 195 -2.15 -15.70 -17.26
C LEU A 195 -2.54 -15.31 -18.70
N ALA A 196 -3.51 -15.98 -19.32
CA ALA A 196 -3.89 -15.69 -20.70
C ALA A 196 -4.36 -14.23 -20.83
N GLY A 197 -3.77 -13.48 -21.76
CA GLY A 197 -4.06 -12.06 -21.97
C GLY A 197 -3.55 -11.12 -20.86
N VAL A 198 -2.59 -11.57 -20.03
CA VAL A 198 -1.94 -10.75 -19.00
C VAL A 198 -0.65 -10.17 -19.54
N ASP A 199 -0.46 -8.86 -19.41
CA ASP A 199 0.76 -8.16 -19.82
C ASP A 199 1.84 -8.21 -18.71
N ALA A 200 1.42 -8.14 -17.44
CA ALA A 200 2.32 -8.16 -16.29
C ALA A 200 1.73 -8.91 -15.09
N VAL A 201 2.60 -9.52 -14.28
CA VAL A 201 2.24 -10.18 -13.02
C VAL A 201 2.89 -9.46 -11.85
N VAL A 202 2.12 -9.22 -10.79
CA VAL A 202 2.64 -8.83 -9.48
C VAL A 202 2.38 -9.94 -8.47
N HIS A 203 3.45 -10.52 -7.93
CA HIS A 203 3.38 -11.61 -6.97
C HIS A 203 3.59 -11.12 -5.53
N LEU A 204 2.49 -10.84 -4.81
CA LEU A 204 2.51 -10.38 -3.41
C LEU A 204 2.10 -11.47 -2.40
N ALA A 205 1.70 -12.65 -2.87
CA ALA A 205 1.23 -13.71 -2.00
C ALA A 205 2.37 -14.32 -1.17
N GLY A 206 2.13 -14.47 0.14
CA GLY A 206 3.02 -15.17 1.05
C GLY A 206 2.40 -15.26 2.43
N ALA A 207 2.80 -16.27 3.22
CA ALA A 207 2.42 -16.33 4.63
C ALA A 207 3.05 -15.15 5.40
N SER A 208 2.38 -14.64 6.43
CA SER A 208 2.96 -13.62 7.31
C SER A 208 4.26 -14.14 7.93
N ILE A 209 5.34 -13.38 7.82
CA ILE A 209 6.59 -13.68 8.55
C ILE A 209 6.46 -13.41 10.05
N ALA A 210 5.57 -12.49 10.45
CA ALA A 210 5.36 -12.16 11.86
C ALA A 210 4.83 -13.38 12.62
N GLY A 211 5.53 -13.75 13.68
CA GLY A 211 5.20 -14.90 14.51
C GLY A 211 6.44 -15.43 15.24
N ARG A 212 6.25 -16.53 15.98
CA ARG A 212 7.34 -17.30 16.56
C ARG A 212 7.99 -18.17 15.51
N PHE A 213 9.31 -18.13 15.40
CA PHE A 213 10.10 -18.89 14.43
C PHE A 213 10.29 -20.35 14.87
N THR A 214 9.18 -21.07 15.06
CA THR A 214 9.19 -22.53 15.23
C THR A 214 9.49 -23.21 13.88
N ASP A 215 9.97 -24.45 13.88
CA ASP A 215 10.24 -25.20 12.64
C ASP A 215 9.01 -25.26 11.72
N ALA A 216 7.81 -25.43 12.30
CA ALA A 216 6.56 -25.43 11.55
C ALA A 216 6.26 -24.06 10.92
N HIS A 217 6.51 -22.94 11.62
CA HIS A 217 6.33 -21.59 11.09
C HIS A 217 7.37 -21.27 10.01
N LYS A 218 8.63 -21.61 10.24
CA LYS A 218 9.73 -21.48 9.27
C LYS A 218 9.42 -22.24 7.98
N LYS A 219 8.99 -23.49 8.11
CA LYS A 219 8.56 -24.32 6.97
C LYS A 219 7.36 -23.71 6.25
N ALA A 220 6.34 -23.26 6.97
CA ALA A 220 5.18 -22.61 6.35
C ALA A 220 5.55 -21.32 5.60
N VAL A 221 6.47 -20.52 6.15
CA VAL A 221 7.01 -19.31 5.51
C VAL A 221 7.70 -19.67 4.20
N LEU A 222 8.59 -20.67 4.20
CA LEU A 222 9.33 -21.16 3.03
C LEU A 222 8.38 -21.75 1.96
N ASP A 223 7.53 -22.70 2.36
CA ASP A 223 6.60 -23.42 1.46
C ASP A 223 5.61 -22.46 0.79
N SER A 224 5.22 -21.37 1.48
CA SER A 224 4.32 -20.35 0.93
C SER A 224 4.94 -19.45 -0.13
N ARG A 225 6.26 -19.52 -0.33
CA ARG A 225 7.03 -18.59 -1.18
C ARG A 225 7.76 -19.30 -2.30
N VAL A 226 8.69 -20.20 -1.98
CA VAL A 226 9.67 -20.73 -2.96
C VAL A 226 8.96 -21.49 -4.09
N GLY A 227 8.24 -22.56 -3.77
CA GLY A 227 7.53 -23.37 -4.76
C GLY A 227 6.45 -22.60 -5.55
N PRO A 228 5.56 -21.85 -4.87
CA PRO A 228 4.56 -21.02 -5.54
C PRO A 228 5.13 -19.95 -6.46
N THR A 229 6.22 -19.29 -6.06
CA THR A 229 6.90 -18.27 -6.87
C THR A 229 7.48 -18.90 -8.12
N LYS A 230 8.25 -19.98 -7.99
CA LYS A 230 8.81 -20.74 -9.12
C LYS A 230 7.75 -21.05 -10.17
N LYS A 231 6.67 -21.73 -9.76
CA LYS A 231 5.62 -22.21 -10.68
C LYS A 231 4.87 -21.05 -11.36
N LEU A 232 4.65 -19.94 -10.65
CA LEU A 232 3.99 -18.78 -11.22
C LEU A 232 4.91 -18.02 -12.18
N ALA A 233 6.19 -17.88 -11.84
CA ALA A 233 7.18 -17.22 -12.67
C ALA A 233 7.43 -18.02 -13.96
N GLU A 234 7.58 -19.35 -13.87
CA GLU A 234 7.64 -20.25 -15.03
C GLU A 234 6.39 -20.12 -15.91
N ARG A 235 5.20 -20.01 -15.30
CA ARG A 235 3.95 -19.81 -16.06
C ARG A 235 3.93 -18.45 -16.77
N ALA A 236 4.44 -17.40 -16.14
CA ALA A 236 4.53 -16.07 -16.72
C ALA A 236 5.44 -16.08 -17.96
N ALA A 237 6.62 -16.70 -17.84
CA ALA A 237 7.56 -16.87 -18.95
C ALA A 237 6.96 -17.68 -20.12
N GLN A 238 6.32 -18.82 -19.82
CA GLN A 238 5.69 -19.66 -20.84
C GLN A 238 4.56 -18.96 -21.61
N GLN A 239 3.90 -17.99 -21.00
CA GLN A 239 2.80 -17.25 -21.62
C GLN A 239 3.21 -15.87 -22.16
N GLY A 240 4.52 -15.56 -22.16
CA GLY A 240 5.03 -14.31 -22.73
C GLY A 240 4.59 -13.07 -21.96
N VAL A 241 4.39 -13.17 -20.65
CA VAL A 241 4.18 -12.01 -19.78
C VAL A 241 5.44 -11.13 -19.83
N SER A 242 5.29 -9.83 -20.08
CA SER A 242 6.42 -8.93 -20.26
C SER A 242 7.17 -8.62 -18.97
N ALA A 243 6.45 -8.50 -17.85
CA ALA A 243 7.03 -8.19 -16.53
C ALA A 243 6.49 -9.12 -15.44
N PHE A 244 7.39 -9.73 -14.67
CA PHE A 244 7.11 -10.48 -13.46
C PHE A 244 7.71 -9.74 -12.25
N VAL A 245 6.86 -8.99 -11.54
CA VAL A 245 7.26 -8.23 -10.36
C VAL A 245 6.98 -9.06 -9.12
N SER A 246 8.03 -9.66 -8.56
CA SER A 246 7.95 -10.42 -7.32
C SER A 246 8.14 -9.50 -6.12
N SER A 247 7.29 -9.64 -5.11
CA SER A 247 7.63 -9.09 -3.80
C SER A 247 8.96 -9.69 -3.33
N SER A 248 9.68 -8.95 -2.48
CA SER A 248 10.85 -9.38 -1.71
C SER A 248 10.89 -8.62 -0.38
N ALA A 249 11.93 -8.81 0.43
CA ALA A 249 12.12 -8.11 1.69
C ALA A 249 13.58 -7.75 1.90
N ILE A 250 13.83 -6.62 2.58
CA ILE A 250 15.18 -6.27 3.05
C ILE A 250 15.76 -7.30 4.05
N GLY A 251 14.94 -8.24 4.55
CA GLY A 251 15.38 -9.45 5.23
C GLY A 251 16.43 -10.26 4.45
N TYR A 252 16.58 -10.04 3.14
CA TYR A 252 17.71 -10.52 2.34
C TYR A 252 19.07 -10.24 2.98
N TYR A 253 19.24 -9.04 3.57
CA TYR A 253 20.52 -8.60 4.12
C TYR A 253 20.85 -9.17 5.50
N GLY A 254 19.92 -9.95 6.09
CA GLY A 254 20.00 -10.45 7.47
C GLY A 254 19.53 -9.44 8.51
N ALA A 255 19.29 -9.91 9.73
CA ALA A 255 18.64 -9.16 10.80
C ALA A 255 19.50 -7.99 11.31
N ASP A 256 20.83 -8.08 11.29
CA ASP A 256 21.71 -7.02 11.79
C ASP A 256 22.98 -6.91 10.95
N ARG A 257 23.19 -5.72 10.38
CA ARG A 257 24.40 -5.34 9.64
C ARG A 257 25.09 -4.11 10.23
N GLY A 258 24.73 -3.74 11.46
CA GLY A 258 25.27 -2.57 12.13
C GLY A 258 25.05 -1.29 11.32
N ASP A 259 26.14 -0.56 11.06
CA ASP A 259 26.13 0.73 10.35
C ASP A 259 26.48 0.64 8.86
N GLU A 260 26.67 -0.57 8.34
CA GLU A 260 26.90 -0.81 6.92
C GLU A 260 25.71 -0.29 6.11
N VAL A 261 25.99 0.52 5.09
CA VAL A 261 24.98 0.93 4.11
C VAL A 261 24.76 -0.22 3.13
N LEU A 262 23.53 -0.71 3.05
CA LEU A 262 23.14 -1.86 2.27
C LEU A 262 22.49 -1.41 0.97
N SER A 263 23.11 -1.73 -0.16
CA SER A 263 22.59 -1.49 -1.50
C SER A 263 22.12 -2.81 -2.13
N GLU A 264 21.51 -2.75 -3.31
CA GLU A 264 21.10 -3.95 -4.05
C GLU A 264 22.28 -4.86 -4.45
N SER A 265 23.51 -4.35 -4.40
CA SER A 265 24.75 -5.11 -4.64
C SER A 265 25.36 -5.76 -3.38
N SER A 266 24.83 -5.43 -2.19
CA SER A 266 25.32 -5.99 -0.93
C SER A 266 25.00 -7.47 -0.80
N ALA A 267 25.93 -8.23 -0.21
CA ALA A 267 25.76 -9.66 0.02
C ALA A 267 24.57 -9.97 0.96
N PRO A 268 23.92 -11.14 0.80
CA PRO A 268 22.86 -11.57 1.71
C PRO A 268 23.40 -11.79 3.13
N GLY A 269 22.50 -11.76 4.10
CA GLY A 269 22.79 -12.20 5.46
C GLY A 269 22.94 -13.71 5.58
N ASP A 270 23.29 -14.18 6.77
CA ASP A 270 23.55 -15.58 7.09
C ASP A 270 22.48 -16.20 8.03
N ASP A 271 21.36 -15.51 8.21
CA ASP A 271 20.24 -15.99 9.02
C ASP A 271 19.12 -16.66 8.21
N PHE A 272 18.16 -17.25 8.93
CA PHE A 272 17.02 -17.94 8.33
C PHE A 272 16.19 -17.05 7.38
N LEU A 273 16.00 -15.77 7.70
CA LEU A 273 15.21 -14.88 6.82
C LEU A 273 15.99 -14.58 5.54
N ALA A 274 17.29 -14.31 5.66
CA ALA A 274 18.16 -14.10 4.51
C ALA A 274 18.18 -15.33 3.59
N GLU A 275 18.25 -16.53 4.16
CA GLU A 275 18.15 -17.79 3.40
C GLU A 275 16.81 -17.91 2.65
N VAL A 276 15.68 -17.68 3.34
CA VAL A 276 14.35 -17.73 2.73
C VAL A 276 14.20 -16.73 1.58
N VAL A 277 14.63 -15.48 1.79
CA VAL A 277 14.53 -14.44 0.75
C VAL A 277 15.44 -14.76 -0.42
N THR A 278 16.68 -15.20 -0.16
CA THR A 278 17.63 -15.60 -1.21
C THR A 278 17.06 -16.73 -2.07
N GLN A 279 16.53 -17.79 -1.47
CA GLN A 279 15.96 -18.91 -2.22
C GLN A 279 14.76 -18.48 -3.06
N TRP A 280 13.88 -17.62 -2.52
CA TRP A 280 12.73 -17.16 -3.28
C TRP A 280 13.14 -16.25 -4.45
N GLU A 281 14.09 -15.33 -4.24
CA GLU A 281 14.53 -14.40 -5.28
C GLU A 281 15.14 -15.16 -6.46
N GLN A 282 15.94 -16.18 -6.16
CA GLN A 282 16.52 -17.09 -7.15
C GLN A 282 15.46 -17.82 -7.97
N GLU A 283 14.38 -18.31 -7.35
CA GLU A 283 13.30 -18.98 -8.10
C GLU A 283 12.52 -18.03 -9.00
N ALA A 284 12.35 -16.76 -8.61
CA ALA A 284 11.76 -15.76 -9.48
C ALA A 284 12.69 -15.41 -10.64
N GLU A 285 13.99 -15.22 -10.36
CA GLU A 285 15.01 -14.84 -11.34
C GLU A 285 15.24 -15.94 -12.39
N ALA A 286 15.24 -17.21 -11.97
CA ALA A 286 15.45 -18.35 -12.84
C ALA A 286 14.38 -18.49 -13.96
N ALA A 287 13.21 -17.87 -13.78
CA ALA A 287 12.17 -17.83 -14.78
C ALA A 287 12.32 -16.66 -15.78
N GLY A 288 13.28 -15.76 -15.56
CA GLY A 288 13.57 -14.66 -16.47
C GLY A 288 13.91 -15.17 -17.87
N THR A 289 13.38 -14.48 -18.88
CA THR A 289 13.67 -14.75 -20.30
C THR A 289 13.88 -13.44 -21.03
N GLU A 290 14.36 -13.47 -22.28
CA GLU A 290 14.42 -12.27 -23.12
C GLU A 290 13.05 -11.55 -23.26
N CYS A 291 11.95 -12.28 -23.07
CA CYS A 291 10.58 -11.77 -23.18
C CYS A 291 9.93 -11.45 -21.83
N THR A 292 10.54 -11.84 -20.70
CA THR A 292 9.96 -11.71 -19.35
C THR A 292 10.99 -11.12 -18.41
N ARG A 293 10.88 -9.82 -18.17
CA ARG A 293 11.68 -9.08 -17.20
C ARG A 293 11.24 -9.45 -15.79
N VAL A 294 12.20 -9.72 -14.91
CA VAL A 294 11.94 -10.05 -13.50
C VAL A 294 12.42 -8.92 -12.61
N VAL A 295 11.59 -8.54 -11.64
CA VAL A 295 11.93 -7.53 -10.62
C VAL A 295 11.66 -8.10 -9.24
N GLN A 296 12.62 -8.00 -8.31
CA GLN A 296 12.44 -8.38 -6.92
C GLN A 296 12.41 -7.14 -6.03
N VAL A 297 11.23 -6.83 -5.49
CA VAL A 297 11.00 -5.60 -4.70
C VAL A 297 11.32 -5.84 -3.23
N ARG A 298 12.56 -5.61 -2.80
CA ARG A 298 13.05 -5.77 -1.42
C ARG A 298 12.42 -4.70 -0.53
N THR A 299 11.29 -5.04 0.06
CA THR A 299 10.45 -4.10 0.81
C THR A 299 10.99 -3.85 2.21
N GLY A 300 11.06 -2.58 2.63
CA GLY A 300 11.35 -2.17 3.99
C GLY A 300 10.14 -2.20 4.94
N ILE A 301 10.22 -1.45 6.03
CA ILE A 301 9.12 -1.32 7.00
C ILE A 301 8.05 -0.39 6.41
N VAL A 302 6.96 -0.98 5.93
CA VAL A 302 5.83 -0.23 5.37
C VAL A 302 5.10 0.56 6.46
N VAL A 303 5.04 1.88 6.28
CA VAL A 303 4.42 2.84 7.20
C VAL A 303 2.97 3.09 6.78
N THR A 304 2.03 2.46 7.49
CA THR A 304 0.58 2.66 7.34
C THR A 304 -0.18 2.27 8.62
N PRO A 305 -1.24 2.98 9.01
CA PRO A 305 -2.05 2.61 10.18
C PRO A 305 -2.94 1.39 9.96
N ASP A 306 -3.14 0.94 8.71
CA ASP A 306 -4.05 -0.18 8.38
C ASP A 306 -3.46 -1.57 8.67
N GLY A 307 -2.13 -1.66 8.81
CA GLY A 307 -1.44 -2.92 9.06
C GLY A 307 0.00 -2.74 9.54
N GLY A 308 0.71 -3.87 9.65
CA GLY A 308 2.15 -3.89 9.90
C GLY A 308 2.59 -3.19 11.18
N PHE A 309 3.77 -2.57 11.09
CA PHE A 309 4.51 -2.00 12.21
C PHE A 309 3.77 -0.83 12.89
N LEU A 310 3.32 0.15 12.11
CA LEU A 310 2.68 1.35 12.67
C LEU A 310 1.34 1.04 13.35
N LYS A 311 0.54 0.10 12.83
CA LYS A 311 -0.71 -0.34 13.47
C LYS A 311 -0.49 -0.88 14.89
N GLN A 312 0.60 -1.61 15.11
CA GLN A 312 0.94 -2.17 16.42
C GLN A 312 1.41 -1.09 17.40
N LEU A 313 2.16 -0.10 16.92
CA LEU A 313 2.69 0.99 17.75
C LEU A 313 1.64 2.05 18.09
N ARG A 314 0.74 2.38 17.16
CA ARG A 314 -0.28 3.43 17.31
C ARG A 314 -1.03 3.42 18.65
N PRO A 315 -1.57 2.30 19.17
CA PRO A 315 -2.27 2.32 20.46
C PRO A 315 -1.35 2.66 21.63
N LEU A 316 -0.10 2.17 21.63
CA LEU A 316 0.86 2.46 22.70
C LEU A 316 1.21 3.95 22.75
N PHE A 317 1.46 4.54 21.58
CA PHE A 317 1.72 5.97 21.47
C PHE A 317 0.48 6.80 21.82
N ALA A 318 -0.73 6.39 21.39
CA ALA A 318 -1.96 7.08 21.73
C ALA A 318 -2.20 7.18 23.25
N LEU A 319 -1.80 6.13 23.99
CA LEU A 319 -1.84 6.04 25.46
C LEU A 319 -0.67 6.75 26.16
N GLY A 320 0.30 7.30 25.42
CA GLY A 320 1.48 7.96 26.00
C GLY A 320 2.51 7.01 26.62
N VAL A 321 2.42 5.71 26.31
CA VAL A 321 3.35 4.65 26.77
C VAL A 321 4.25 4.15 25.63
N GLY A 322 4.20 4.81 24.48
CA GLY A 322 5.09 4.57 23.34
C GLY A 322 6.52 5.02 23.65
N GLY A 323 7.49 4.23 23.23
CA GLY A 323 8.90 4.46 23.56
C GLY A 323 9.84 3.81 22.54
N ARG A 324 11.13 4.07 22.71
CA ARG A 324 12.18 3.37 21.94
C ARG A 324 12.19 1.89 22.32
N LEU A 325 12.51 1.04 21.35
CA LEU A 325 12.72 -0.39 21.55
C LEU A 325 14.20 -0.63 21.84
N GLY A 326 14.52 -1.29 22.95
CA GLY A 326 15.90 -1.63 23.31
C GLY A 326 16.81 -0.40 23.43
N SER A 327 17.97 -0.44 22.77
CA SER A 327 18.91 0.70 22.70
C SER A 327 18.32 1.88 21.93
N GLY A 328 17.45 1.63 20.96
CA GLY A 328 16.97 2.65 20.01
C GLY A 328 17.96 2.93 18.87
N GLU A 329 19.10 2.24 18.84
CA GLU A 329 20.15 2.42 17.82
C GLU A 329 19.93 1.55 16.58
N GLN A 330 18.98 0.62 16.58
CA GLN A 330 18.70 -0.17 15.39
C GLN A 330 18.19 0.71 14.24
N TRP A 331 18.72 0.49 13.04
CA TRP A 331 18.28 1.17 11.82
C TRP A 331 16.95 0.64 11.35
N LEU A 332 16.02 1.55 11.09
CA LEU A 332 14.72 1.30 10.50
C LEU A 332 14.71 1.85 9.07
N SER A 333 14.84 0.94 8.11
CA SER A 333 14.61 1.25 6.70
C SER A 333 13.13 1.15 6.40
N TRP A 334 12.45 2.29 6.41
CA TRP A 334 11.00 2.42 6.30
C TRP A 334 10.61 2.85 4.88
N ILE A 335 9.34 2.66 4.51
CA ILE A 335 8.76 3.23 3.28
C ILE A 335 7.30 3.62 3.50
N GLY A 336 6.86 4.75 2.95
CA GLY A 336 5.44 5.09 2.90
C GLY A 336 4.67 4.08 2.05
N ILE A 337 3.43 3.73 2.46
CA ILE A 337 2.59 2.82 1.67
C ILE A 337 2.45 3.29 0.22
N ASP A 338 2.24 4.60 -0.01
CA ASP A 338 2.05 5.13 -1.36
C ASP A 338 3.32 5.10 -2.22
N ASP A 339 4.49 5.43 -1.65
CA ASP A 339 5.79 5.32 -2.33
C ASP A 339 6.05 3.88 -2.80
N MET A 340 5.75 2.92 -1.94
CA MET A 340 5.89 1.51 -2.31
C MET A 340 4.96 1.12 -3.46
N LEU A 341 3.73 1.63 -3.52
CA LEU A 341 2.82 1.36 -4.64
C LEU A 341 3.32 1.99 -5.94
N ASP A 342 3.90 3.19 -5.87
CA ASP A 342 4.53 3.86 -7.01
C ASP A 342 5.72 3.05 -7.54
N ILE A 343 6.50 2.41 -6.66
CA ILE A 343 7.59 1.49 -7.06
C ILE A 343 7.03 0.26 -7.77
N TYR A 344 5.96 -0.37 -7.27
CA TYR A 344 5.33 -1.49 -7.97
C TYR A 344 4.76 -1.07 -9.33
N LEU A 345 4.10 0.09 -9.41
CA LEU A 345 3.59 0.64 -10.67
C LEU A 345 4.72 0.87 -11.67
N ARG A 346 5.81 1.49 -11.23
CA ARG A 346 7.00 1.70 -12.05
C ARG A 346 7.61 0.36 -12.50
N ALA A 347 7.79 -0.60 -11.60
CA ALA A 347 8.36 -1.91 -11.91
C ALA A 347 7.55 -2.68 -12.97
N ILE A 348 6.24 -2.45 -13.06
CA ILE A 348 5.39 -3.06 -14.10
C ILE A 348 5.74 -2.53 -15.50
N VAL A 349 6.07 -1.24 -15.63
CA VAL A 349 6.09 -0.56 -16.94
C VAL A 349 7.45 -0.03 -17.38
N ASP A 350 8.38 0.19 -16.46
CA ASP A 350 9.68 0.78 -16.73
C ASP A 350 10.71 -0.32 -16.97
N ASP A 351 11.18 -0.45 -18.20
CA ASP A 351 12.15 -1.48 -18.59
C ASP A 351 13.54 -1.27 -17.98
N ALA A 352 13.82 -0.08 -17.45
CA ALA A 352 15.05 0.16 -16.70
C ALA A 352 15.02 -0.44 -15.28
N VAL A 353 13.86 -0.92 -14.83
CA VAL A 353 13.71 -1.57 -13.52
C VAL A 353 13.79 -3.08 -13.71
N GLU A 354 14.95 -3.67 -13.42
CA GLU A 354 15.20 -5.11 -13.48
C GLU A 354 16.03 -5.60 -12.29
N GLY A 355 15.86 -6.88 -11.94
CA GLY A 355 16.56 -7.49 -10.82
C GLY A 355 16.10 -6.95 -9.45
N PRO A 356 16.96 -7.01 -8.42
CA PRO A 356 16.61 -6.55 -7.09
C PRO A 356 16.49 -5.02 -7.03
N VAL A 357 15.47 -4.55 -6.32
CA VAL A 357 15.23 -3.13 -6.04
C VAL A 357 14.86 -2.95 -4.57
N ASN A 358 15.59 -2.10 -3.85
CA ASN A 358 15.25 -1.74 -2.48
C ASN A 358 14.06 -0.76 -2.46
N ALA A 359 12.90 -1.24 -2.02
CA ALA A 359 11.73 -0.41 -1.77
C ALA A 359 11.77 0.15 -0.34
N VAL A 360 12.66 1.12 -0.15
CA VAL A 360 12.85 1.90 1.08
C VAL A 360 12.81 3.40 0.76
N ALA A 361 12.41 4.23 1.71
CA ALA A 361 12.58 5.67 1.62
C ALA A 361 14.09 6.01 1.64
N PRO A 362 14.52 7.11 1.01
CA PRO A 362 15.94 7.43 0.86
C PRO A 362 16.66 7.72 2.20
N ASN A 363 15.91 8.09 3.24
CA ASN A 363 16.45 8.46 4.55
C ASN A 363 16.02 7.44 5.63
N PRO A 364 16.74 6.32 5.80
CA PRO A 364 16.52 5.42 6.93
C PRO A 364 16.83 6.15 8.24
N VAL A 365 16.10 5.81 9.31
CA VAL A 365 16.23 6.47 10.61
C VAL A 365 16.57 5.46 11.70
N ARG A 366 17.13 5.93 12.81
CA ARG A 366 17.26 5.10 14.02
C ARG A 366 15.89 4.91 14.68
N ASN A 367 15.72 3.83 15.44
CA ASN A 367 14.49 3.62 16.22
C ASN A 367 14.21 4.76 17.21
N SER A 368 15.24 5.32 17.84
CA SER A 368 15.13 6.48 18.73
C SER A 368 14.52 7.70 18.02
N GLU A 369 14.93 7.95 16.78
CA GLU A 369 14.40 9.00 15.92
C GLU A 369 12.97 8.69 15.47
N PHE A 370 12.69 7.48 15.00
CA PHE A 370 11.34 7.05 14.63
C PHE A 370 10.36 7.26 15.78
N THR A 371 10.73 6.84 16.98
CA THR A 371 9.93 7.03 18.20
C THR A 371 9.69 8.51 18.47
N LYS A 372 10.74 9.35 18.41
CA LYS A 372 10.62 10.79 18.65
C LYS A 372 9.67 11.45 17.64
N VAL A 373 9.80 11.13 16.35
CA VAL A 373 8.95 11.67 15.29
C VAL A 373 7.50 11.21 15.48
N LEU A 374 7.26 9.91 15.72
CA LEU A 374 5.91 9.40 15.96
C LEU A 374 5.26 10.04 17.19
N GLY A 375 6.00 10.21 18.29
CA GLY A 375 5.55 10.92 19.48
C GLY A 375 5.14 12.35 19.19
N SER A 376 5.96 13.08 18.43
CA SER A 376 5.69 14.45 17.98
C SER A 376 4.41 14.54 17.15
N VAL A 377 4.28 13.69 16.12
CA VAL A 377 3.11 13.63 15.22
C VAL A 377 1.83 13.28 15.98
N MET A 378 1.92 12.39 16.98
CA MET A 378 0.78 12.00 17.81
C MET A 378 0.51 12.94 18.99
N HIS A 379 1.37 13.95 19.21
CA HIS A 379 1.36 14.83 20.38
C HIS A 379 1.39 14.08 21.70
N ARG A 380 2.34 13.14 21.84
CA ARG A 380 2.49 12.26 23.00
C ARG A 380 3.95 12.19 23.45
N PRO A 381 4.22 12.19 24.77
CA PRO A 381 5.58 12.07 25.27
C PRO A 381 6.15 10.68 24.96
N THR A 382 7.46 10.59 24.76
CA THR A 382 8.18 9.34 24.43
C THR A 382 9.36 9.09 25.38
N LEU A 383 9.15 9.42 26.66
CA LEU A 383 10.21 9.44 27.66
C LEU A 383 10.53 8.06 28.24
N VAL A 384 9.55 7.15 28.24
CA VAL A 384 9.68 5.81 28.80
C VAL A 384 10.03 4.84 27.67
N PRO A 385 11.18 4.15 27.71
CA PRO A 385 11.48 3.09 26.76
C PRO A 385 10.39 2.01 26.80
N THR A 386 10.04 1.45 25.64
CA THR A 386 9.08 0.35 25.60
C THR A 386 9.74 -0.90 26.22
N PRO A 387 9.09 -1.58 27.19
CA PRO A 387 9.67 -2.76 27.80
C PRO A 387 9.99 -3.84 26.76
N ALA A 388 11.25 -4.29 26.72
CA ALA A 388 11.74 -5.29 25.75
C ALA A 388 11.05 -6.67 25.87
N PHE A 389 10.30 -6.91 26.96
CA PHE A 389 9.55 -8.15 27.17
C PHE A 389 8.39 -8.34 26.18
N GLY A 390 7.76 -7.25 25.70
CA GLY A 390 6.57 -7.33 24.83
C GLY A 390 6.84 -8.06 23.52
N PRO A 391 7.80 -7.62 22.69
CA PRO A 391 8.15 -8.30 21.44
C PRO A 391 8.57 -9.76 21.64
N ARG A 392 9.40 -10.05 22.66
CA ARG A 392 9.84 -11.42 22.96
C ARG A 392 8.70 -12.35 23.38
N LEU A 393 7.71 -11.84 24.11
CA LEU A 393 6.53 -12.61 24.48
C LEU A 393 5.66 -12.95 23.27
N LEU A 394 5.56 -12.04 22.29
CA LEU A 394 4.73 -12.22 21.09
C LEU A 394 5.44 -13.03 19.99
N LEU A 395 6.69 -12.70 19.70
CA LEU A 395 7.48 -13.21 18.57
C LEU A 395 8.49 -14.29 18.96
N GLY A 396 8.66 -14.57 20.25
CA GLY A 396 9.77 -15.39 20.73
C GLY A 396 11.11 -14.67 20.61
N GLU A 397 12.21 -15.31 21.02
CA GLU A 397 13.53 -14.69 20.99
C GLU A 397 14.03 -14.46 19.55
N GLU A 398 13.95 -15.49 18.71
CA GLU A 398 14.41 -15.41 17.32
C GLU A 398 13.56 -14.44 16.48
N GLY A 399 12.23 -14.48 16.61
CA GLY A 399 11.36 -13.53 15.91
C GLY A 399 11.49 -12.09 16.41
N SER A 400 11.82 -11.89 17.70
CA SER A 400 12.15 -10.57 18.24
C SER A 400 13.44 -10.04 17.61
N LYS A 401 14.50 -10.86 17.55
CA LYS A 401 15.77 -10.47 16.91
C LYS A 401 15.58 -10.15 15.43
N ALA A 402 14.88 -11.03 14.72
CA ALA A 402 14.72 -10.94 13.27
C ALA A 402 13.77 -9.82 12.79
N LEU A 403 12.83 -9.36 13.63
CA LEU A 403 11.80 -8.39 13.21
C LEU A 403 11.73 -7.13 14.07
N ALA A 404 11.89 -7.24 15.38
CA ALA A 404 11.71 -6.11 16.30
C ALA A 404 13.04 -5.42 16.67
N GLU A 405 14.12 -6.19 16.75
CA GLU A 405 15.48 -5.72 17.05
C GLU A 405 16.34 -5.63 15.78
N ALA A 406 15.79 -5.92 14.60
CA ALA A 406 16.50 -5.86 13.33
C ALA A 406 17.04 -4.45 13.05
N SER A 407 18.27 -4.39 12.53
CA SER A 407 19.02 -3.17 12.23
C SER A 407 19.59 -3.24 10.83
N GLN A 408 18.90 -2.61 9.89
CA GLN A 408 19.27 -2.62 8.47
C GLN A 408 19.27 -1.19 7.96
N ARG A 409 20.44 -0.68 7.57
CA ARG A 409 20.61 0.66 6.97
C ARG A 409 20.62 0.54 5.45
N VAL A 410 19.45 0.36 4.87
CA VAL A 410 19.26 0.09 3.45
C VAL A 410 19.12 1.42 2.71
N ASP A 411 19.84 1.57 1.61
CA ASP A 411 19.64 2.68 0.68
C ASP A 411 18.65 2.31 -0.43
N ALA A 412 18.11 3.34 -1.08
CA ALA A 412 17.30 3.21 -2.28
C ALA A 412 18.16 3.42 -3.55
N GLY A 413 19.33 2.78 -3.61
CA GLY A 413 20.36 3.00 -4.64
C GLY A 413 19.81 2.97 -6.06
N ARG A 414 19.20 1.86 -6.48
CA ARG A 414 18.62 1.73 -7.83
C ARG A 414 17.53 2.76 -8.13
N LEU A 415 16.64 3.02 -7.17
CA LEU A 415 15.58 4.00 -7.36
C LEU A 415 16.14 5.43 -7.49
N THR A 416 17.22 5.74 -6.77
CA THR A 416 17.91 7.02 -6.85
C THR A 416 18.62 7.20 -8.18
N GLU A 417 19.33 6.17 -8.67
CA GLU A 417 19.96 6.14 -10.00
C GLU A 417 18.94 6.39 -11.10
N LEU A 418 17.75 5.81 -10.96
CA LEU A 418 16.64 5.94 -11.89
C LEU A 418 15.77 7.20 -11.65
N ALA A 419 16.22 8.13 -10.81
CA ALA A 419 15.53 9.37 -10.46
C ALA A 419 14.05 9.16 -10.05
N HIS A 420 13.78 8.13 -9.25
CA HIS A 420 12.42 7.83 -8.77
C HIS A 420 11.87 8.98 -7.92
N PRO A 421 10.69 9.53 -8.25
CA PRO A 421 10.07 10.57 -7.45
C PRO A 421 9.34 9.98 -6.25
N PHE A 422 9.98 10.04 -5.08
CA PHE A 422 9.31 9.71 -3.82
C PHE A 422 8.26 10.78 -3.48
N ARG A 423 7.07 10.35 -3.07
CA ARG A 423 6.02 11.20 -2.50
C ARG A 423 6.47 11.82 -1.18
N HIS A 424 7.19 11.05 -0.36
CA HIS A 424 7.75 11.54 0.91
C HIS A 424 9.17 10.98 1.13
N THR A 425 10.15 11.88 1.29
CA THR A 425 11.52 11.49 1.66
C THR A 425 11.75 11.49 3.18
N GLU A 426 10.90 12.22 3.92
CA GLU A 426 11.03 12.41 5.37
C GLU A 426 9.94 11.67 6.15
N LEU A 427 10.35 11.01 7.23
CA LEU A 427 9.44 10.21 8.07
C LEU A 427 8.30 11.04 8.67
N ASP A 428 8.58 12.28 9.09
CA ASP A 428 7.57 13.17 9.67
C ASP A 428 6.44 13.46 8.68
N ALA A 429 6.78 13.74 7.42
CA ALA A 429 5.80 13.99 6.35
C ALA A 429 4.94 12.75 6.09
N THR A 430 5.56 11.57 5.96
CA THR A 430 4.84 10.30 5.78
C THR A 430 3.89 10.01 6.95
N LEU A 431 4.37 10.14 8.19
CA LEU A 431 3.55 9.89 9.38
C LEU A 431 2.39 10.89 9.50
N ARG A 432 2.61 12.17 9.18
CA ARG A 432 1.53 13.17 9.16
C ARG A 432 0.47 12.85 8.12
N HIS A 433 0.90 12.44 6.92
CA HIS A 433 0.00 12.03 5.83
C HIS A 433 -0.86 10.86 6.27
N VAL A 434 -0.26 9.75 6.72
CA VAL A 434 -1.01 8.52 7.02
C VAL A 434 -1.73 8.55 8.38
N LEU A 435 -1.48 9.53 9.25
CA LEU A 435 -2.18 9.70 10.54
C LEU A 435 -3.13 10.90 10.58
N GLY A 436 -3.23 11.67 9.50
CA GLY A 436 -4.11 12.84 9.42
C GLY A 436 -3.70 13.98 10.35
N LYS A 437 -2.38 14.22 10.47
CA LYS A 437 -1.76 15.22 11.38
C LYS A 437 -1.02 16.34 10.64
N GLY A 438 -1.28 16.48 9.34
CA GLY A 438 -0.78 17.55 8.48
C GLY A 438 -1.69 18.78 8.41
#